data_AF-A0A1V4RWZ5-F1
#
_entry.id   AF-A0A1V4RWZ5-F1
#
_cell.length_a   1.000
_cell.length_b   1.000
_cell.length_c   1.000
_cell.angle_alpha   90.00
_cell.angle_beta   90.00
_cell.angle_gamma   90.00
#
_symmetry.space_group_name_H-M   'P 1'
#
loop_
_entity.id
_entity.type
_entity.pdbx_description
1 polymer ?
#
loop_
_entity_poly.entity_id
_entity_poly.type
_entity_poly.pdbx_seq_one_letter_code
_entity_poly.pdbx_strand_id
1 'polypeptide(L)' 'MHFYWRIIEELKFLGEIVVFKNPNLLRCYKFWLEEHAGAITLSTTGDITSTSVPFSYRGISPSLN' A
#
# COMPACT_ATOMS: atom_id res chain seq x y z
N MET A 1 0.00 1.68 -11.43
CA MET A 1 0.25 2.54 -10.25
C MET A 1 0.40 1.78 -8.94
N HIS A 2 0.65 0.46 -8.99
CA HIS A 2 0.75 -0.41 -7.81
C HIS A 2 1.78 0.06 -6.77
N PHE A 3 2.96 0.50 -7.21
CA PHE A 3 4.01 1.00 -6.31
C PHE A 3 3.55 2.20 -5.47
N TYR A 4 2.93 3.20 -6.11
CA TYR A 4 2.37 4.36 -5.41
C TYR A 4 1.25 3.97 -4.45
N TRP A 5 0.39 3.03 -4.86
CA TRP A 5 -0.66 2.50 -3.99
C TRP A 5 -0.08 1.85 -2.74
N ARG A 6 0.94 0.99 -2.87
CA ARG A 6 1.62 0.38 -1.71
C ARG A 6 2.21 1.43 -0.77
N ILE A 7 2.94 2.41 -1.29
CA ILE A 7 3.49 3.50 -0.45
C ILE A 7 2.37 4.24 0.28
N ILE A 8 1.26 4.54 -0.39
CA ILE A 8 0.13 5.23 0.23
C ILE A 8 -0.49 4.39 1.35
N GLU A 9 -0.64 3.08 1.15
CA GLU A 9 -1.14 2.18 2.19
C GLU A 9 -0.21 2.16 3.41
N GLU A 10 1.10 1.98 3.21
CA GLU A 10 2.07 2.00 4.32
C GLU A 10 2.05 3.33 5.08
N LEU A 11 1.94 4.46 4.37
CA LEU A 11 1.85 5.79 4.99
C LEU A 11 0.53 5.97 5.76
N LYS A 12 -0.59 5.44 5.25
CA LYS A 12 -1.87 5.43 5.98
C LYS A 12 -1.75 4.62 7.27
N PHE A 13 -1.04 3.49 7.26
CA PHE A 13 -0.79 2.70 8.48
C PHE A 13 0.00 3.49 9.53
N LEU A 14 0.87 4.41 9.09
CA LEU A 14 1.61 5.33 9.97
C LEU A 14 0.81 6.58 10.38
N GLY A 15 -0.44 6.72 9.90
CA GLY A 15 -1.28 7.90 10.15
C GLY A 15 -0.93 9.12 9.29
N GLU A 16 -0.11 8.94 8.25
CA GLU A 16 0.29 10.00 7.34
C GLU A 16 -0.62 10.08 6.10
N ILE A 17 -0.79 11.30 5.57
CA ILE A 17 -1.64 11.56 4.41
C ILE A 17 -0.78 11.94 3.20
N VAL A 18 -0.96 11.23 2.09
CA VAL A 18 -0.28 11.52 0.83
C VAL A 18 -1.09 12.50 -0.01
N VAL A 19 -0.46 13.60 -0.42
CA VAL A 19 -1.05 14.59 -1.32
C VAL A 19 -0.29 14.61 -2.64
N PHE A 20 -0.99 14.28 -3.73
CA PHE A 20 -0.44 14.39 -5.07
C PHE A 20 -0.42 15.85 -5.54
N LYS A 21 0.78 16.42 -5.71
CA LYS A 21 0.95 17.78 -6.26
C LYS A 21 0.72 17.86 -7.77
N ASN A 22 0.95 16.75 -8.49
CA ASN A 22 0.77 16.67 -9.94
C ASN A 22 -0.63 16.12 -10.28
N PRO A 23 -1.50 16.88 -10.97
CA PRO A 23 -2.86 16.46 -11.29
C PRO A 23 -2.92 15.28 -12.27
N ASN A 24 -1.94 15.13 -13.17
CA ASN A 24 -1.88 14.01 -14.10
C ASN A 24 -1.63 12.69 -13.36
N LEU A 25 -0.75 12.72 -12.36
CA LEU A 25 -0.44 11.57 -11.53
C LEU A 25 -1.67 11.15 -10.71
N LEU A 26 -2.41 12.13 -10.16
CA LEU A 26 -3.67 11.87 -9.46
C LEU A 26 -4.70 11.20 -10.39
N ARG A 27 -4.85 11.67 -11.63
CA ARG A 27 -5.78 11.08 -12.60
C ARG A 27 -5.43 9.63 -12.92
N CYS A 28 -4.16 9.37 -13.23
CA CYS A 28 -3.70 8.01 -13.52
C CYS A 28 -3.81 7.08 -12.30
N TYR A 29 -3.59 7.62 -11.09
CA TYR A 29 -3.80 6.88 -9.85
C TYR A 29 -5.27 6.51 -9.63
N LYS A 30 -6.20 7.45 -9.84
CA LYS A 30 -7.65 7.19 -9.77
C LYS A 30 -8.09 6.12 -10.76
N PHE A 31 -7.68 6.25 -12.02
CA PHE A 31 -8.01 5.26 -13.04
C PHE A 31 -7.49 3.86 -12.68
N TRP A 32 -6.24 3.78 -12.19
CA TRP A 32 -5.67 2.52 -11.75
C TRP A 32 -6.40 1.93 -10.53
N LEU A 33 -6.84 2.77 -9.58
CA LEU A 33 -7.65 2.32 -8.44
C LEU A 33 -8.99 1.73 -8.87
N GLU A 34 -9.69 2.37 -9.81
CA GLU A 34 -10.98 1.88 -10.32
C GLU A 34 -10.81 0.52 -11.02
N GLU A 35 -9.77 0.40 -11.84
CA GLU A 35 -9.44 -0.85 -12.56
C GLU A 35 -9.08 -2.00 -11.60
N HIS A 36 -8.41 -1.70 -10.48
CA HIS A 36 -7.90 -2.70 -9.54
C HIS A 36 -8.71 -2.81 -8.23
N ALA A 37 -9.87 -2.15 -8.15
CA ALA A 37 -10.67 -2.07 -6.93
C ALA A 37 -10.99 -3.45 -6.34
N GLY A 38 -11.38 -4.42 -7.18
CA GLY A 38 -11.69 -5.78 -6.72
C GLY A 38 -10.49 -6.51 -6.10
N ALA A 39 -9.30 -6.37 -6.70
CA ALA A 39 -8.08 -6.97 -6.18
C ALA A 39 -7.64 -6.32 -4.85
N ILE A 40 -7.80 -4.99 -4.76
CA ILE A 40 -7.51 -4.22 -3.54
C ILE A 40 -8.44 -4.66 -2.41
N THR A 41 -9.76 -4.71 -2.63
CA THR A 41 -10.73 -5.14 -1.62
C THR A 41 -10.46 -6.56 -1.11
N LEU A 42 -10.07 -7.48 -2.00
CA LEU A 42 -9.70 -8.84 -1.62
C LEU A 42 -8.45 -8.86 -0.72
N SER A 43 -7.43 -8.06 -1.05
CA SER A 43 -6.22 -7.96 -0.23
C SER A 43 -6.49 -7.38 1.16
N THR A 44 -7.29 -6.31 1.26
CA THR A 44 -7.64 -5.69 2.55
C THR A 44 -8.47 -6.60 3.44
N THR A 45 -9.36 -7.43 2.86
CA THR A 45 -10.22 -8.33 3.63
C THR A 45 -9.43 -9.46 4.31
N GLY A 46 -8.31 -9.90 3.69
CA GLY A 46 -7.39 -10.88 4.29
C GLY A 46 -6.58 -10.33 5.47
N ASP A 47 -6.34 -9.03 5.51
CA ASP A 47 -5.57 -8.39 6.59
C ASP A 47 -6.41 -8.20 7.87
N ILE A 48 -7.73 -7.97 7.76
CA ILE A 48 -8.61 -7.72 8.92
C ILE A 48 -8.78 -8.99 9.79
N THR A 49 -8.76 -10.19 9.20
CA THR A 49 -8.82 -11.46 9.96
C THR A 49 -7.52 -11.80 10.67
N SER A 50 -6.44 -11.04 10.42
CA SER A 50 -5.10 -11.25 10.97
C SER A 50 -4.75 -10.27 12.10
N THR A 51 -5.74 -9.69 12.77
CA THR A 51 -5.56 -8.72 13.87
C THR A 51 -5.12 -9.37 15.19
N SER A 52 -4.15 -10.28 15.17
CA SER A 52 -3.52 -10.82 16.39
C SER A 52 -2.12 -11.39 16.18
N VAL A 53 -1.25 -10.70 15.45
CA VAL A 53 0.19 -10.95 15.58
C VAL A 53 0.98 -9.65 15.44
N PRO A 54 1.88 -9.32 16.40
CA PRO A 54 2.78 -8.20 16.24
C PRO A 54 3.69 -8.50 15.06
N PHE A 55 3.67 -7.61 14.09
CA PHE A 55 4.46 -7.64 12.87
C PHE A 55 5.96 -7.73 13.23
N SER A 56 6.53 -8.93 13.19
CA SER A 56 7.96 -9.12 13.32
C SER A 56 8.58 -8.90 11.95
N TYR A 57 9.08 -7.68 11.72
CA TYR A 57 9.91 -7.37 10.56
C TYR A 57 11.20 -8.19 10.63
N ARG A 58 11.20 -9.36 9.98
CA ARG A 58 12.41 -10.16 9.79
C ARG A 58 13.16 -9.60 8.58
N GLY A 59 13.88 -8.51 8.81
CA GLY A 59 14.75 -7.90 7.81
C GLY A 59 15.66 -8.95 7.16
N ILE A 60 15.83 -8.85 5.85
CA ILE A 60 16.83 -9.63 5.13
C ILE A 60 18.18 -9.05 5.56
N SER A 61 18.98 -9.84 6.28
CA SER A 61 20.37 -9.48 6.57
C SER A 61 21.08 -9.24 5.24
N PRO A 62 21.72 -8.08 5.03
CA PRO A 62 22.53 -7.89 3.83
C PRO A 62 23.66 -8.92 3.89
N SER A 63 23.70 -9.84 2.94
CA SER A 63 24.86 -10.70 2.76
C SER A 63 26.00 -9.79 2.29
N LEU A 64 26.96 -9.54 3.18
CA LEU A 64 28.26 -8.99 2.82
C LEU A 64 28.95 -9.99 1.91
N ASN A 65 29.16 -9.60 0.65
CA ASN A 65 30.17 -10.18 -0.21
C ASN A 65 30.93 -9.03 -0.87
#